data_AF-A0A850NXG9-F1
#
_entry.id   AF-A0A850NXG9-F1
#
_cell.length_a   1.000
_cell.length_b   1.000
_cell.length_c   1.000
_cell.angle_alpha   90.00
_cell.angle_beta   90.00
_cell.angle_gamma   90.00
#
_symmetry.space_group_name_H-M   'P 1'
#
loop_
_entity.id
_entity.type
_entity.pdbx_description
1 polymer ?
#
loop_
_entity_poly.entity_id
_entity_poly.type
_entity_poly.pdbx_seq_one_letter_code
_entity_poly.pdbx_strand_id
1 'polypeptide(L)'
;AQASRLGRCHFASAPFHRPGPGARWQPLGLDALTQALAPQIATLVADSRDSLELFLRRLHVLPAPLRSSADALRDSEQFQLWGDAMDPAPKARGRVDPTALAYGSPETGSALQLQWFAVDPGLIRWLGPERGEMLDCIAGLPDLYPCHPWAAARLQENPAFRQLLASGRIAPAGLRGLPLYPTGSVRTLYHPALPAMLRMSVPARIDGENGWQAWSELERSVRLSHLLGRVLDTSEAEPGGQTLLLLREPSASTLALDSPGAGQVLADGFGIVYPMQIPVALRDRLRPRVASSLFTWSRNELGRPASIRAIALTVEKLTLPTTEAAVLWLSRYVRLLAGGVMRAWLAHGVALAPRLPDVL
;
A
#
# COMPACT_ATOMS: atom_id res chain seq x y z
N ALA A 1 17.44 -27.31 -0.06
CA ALA A 1 16.98 -25.94 0.23
C ALA A 1 18.12 -25.18 0.90
N GLN A 2 18.36 -23.92 0.54
CA GLN A 2 19.24 -23.06 1.32
C GLN A 2 18.35 -22.27 2.28
N ALA A 3 18.51 -22.50 3.58
CA ALA A 3 17.84 -21.75 4.62
C ALA A 3 18.83 -20.76 5.23
N SER A 4 18.46 -19.49 5.25
CA SER A 4 19.21 -18.48 6.00
C SER A 4 18.97 -18.64 7.51
N ARG A 5 19.85 -18.07 8.32
CA ARG A 5 19.65 -17.96 9.78
C ARG A 5 18.37 -17.20 10.17
N LEU A 6 17.80 -16.43 9.25
CA LEU A 6 16.58 -15.64 9.44
C LEU A 6 15.32 -16.37 8.93
N GLY A 7 15.42 -17.65 8.58
CA GLY A 7 14.27 -18.44 8.12
C GLY A 7 13.84 -18.15 6.68
N ARG A 8 14.54 -17.28 5.94
CA ARG A 8 14.34 -17.16 4.48
C ARG A 8 14.87 -18.41 3.79
N CYS A 9 14.02 -19.07 3.01
CA CYS A 9 14.30 -20.33 2.35
C CYS A 9 14.20 -20.20 0.83
N HIS A 10 15.17 -20.79 0.12
CA HIS A 10 15.05 -21.07 -1.31
C HIS A 10 14.74 -22.55 -1.52
N PHE A 11 13.52 -22.83 -1.97
CA PHE A 11 13.05 -24.17 -2.30
C PHE A 11 13.48 -24.55 -3.72
N ALA A 12 14.25 -25.62 -3.84
CA ALA A 12 14.80 -26.10 -5.11
C ALA A 12 13.89 -27.13 -5.82
N SER A 13 12.82 -27.56 -5.16
CA SER A 13 11.88 -28.56 -5.66
C SER A 13 10.49 -28.32 -5.07
N ALA A 14 9.49 -28.98 -5.65
CA ALA A 14 8.18 -29.13 -5.04
C ALA A 14 8.30 -29.83 -3.66
N PRO A 15 7.33 -29.63 -2.75
CA PRO A 15 7.23 -30.37 -1.52
C PRO A 15 6.79 -31.82 -1.79
N PHE A 16 7.22 -32.74 -0.93
CA PHE A 16 6.88 -34.16 -1.02
C PHE A 16 6.32 -34.63 0.33
N HIS A 17 5.43 -35.62 0.28
CA HIS A 17 4.88 -36.26 1.47
C HIS A 17 4.95 -37.78 1.37
N ARG A 18 4.94 -38.44 2.53
CA ARG A 18 4.84 -39.89 2.65
C ARG A 18 3.59 -40.22 3.48
N PRO A 19 2.52 -40.75 2.87
CA PRO A 19 1.23 -40.88 3.55
C PRO A 19 1.19 -41.96 4.64
N GLY A 20 2.20 -42.82 4.72
CA GLY A 20 2.30 -43.83 5.78
C GLY A 20 3.64 -44.57 5.79
N PRO A 21 3.87 -45.43 6.80
CA PRO A 21 5.01 -46.34 6.82
C PRO A 21 5.01 -47.25 5.58
N GLY A 22 6.15 -47.40 4.92
CA GLY A 22 6.28 -48.24 3.71
C GLY A 22 5.79 -47.62 2.40
N ALA A 23 5.08 -46.49 2.43
CA ALA A 23 4.67 -45.79 1.23
C ALA A 23 5.85 -45.08 0.54
N ARG A 24 5.79 -44.93 -0.79
CA ARG A 24 6.75 -44.09 -1.54
C ARG A 24 6.47 -42.61 -1.32
N TRP A 25 7.52 -41.79 -1.36
CA TRP A 25 7.39 -40.34 -1.38
C TRP A 25 6.68 -39.89 -2.66
N GLN A 26 5.76 -38.94 -2.52
CA GLN A 26 4.97 -38.41 -3.64
C GLN A 26 5.00 -36.88 -3.63
N PRO A 27 5.04 -36.21 -4.79
CA PRO A 27 4.86 -34.77 -4.87
C PRO A 27 3.56 -34.35 -4.19
N LEU A 28 3.59 -33.25 -3.45
CA LEU A 28 2.42 -32.67 -2.81
C LEU A 28 2.11 -31.32 -3.46
N GLY A 29 0.88 -31.16 -3.93
CA GLY A 29 0.40 -29.87 -4.44
C GLY A 29 0.28 -28.83 -3.33
N LEU A 30 0.33 -27.53 -3.68
CA LEU A 30 0.24 -26.45 -2.69
C LEU A 30 -1.05 -26.47 -1.87
N ASP A 31 -2.17 -26.87 -2.48
CA ASP A 31 -3.45 -27.02 -1.77
C ASP A 31 -3.38 -28.09 -0.69
N ALA A 32 -2.92 -29.28 -1.05
CA ALA A 32 -2.79 -30.39 -0.12
C ALA A 32 -1.73 -30.10 0.95
N LEU A 33 -0.65 -29.37 0.61
CA LEU A 33 0.32 -28.87 1.57
C LEU A 33 -0.31 -27.90 2.57
N THR A 34 -1.07 -26.92 2.08
CA THR A 34 -1.72 -25.92 2.92
C THR A 34 -2.75 -26.58 3.83
N GLN A 35 -3.53 -27.52 3.30
CA GLN A 35 -4.50 -28.30 4.07
C GLN A 35 -3.83 -29.16 5.16
N ALA A 36 -2.65 -29.70 4.88
CA ALA A 36 -1.91 -30.52 5.84
C ALA A 36 -1.21 -29.71 6.93
N LEU A 37 -0.64 -28.54 6.59
CA LEU A 37 0.18 -27.74 7.52
C LEU A 37 -0.59 -26.63 8.23
N ALA A 38 -1.57 -26.02 7.57
CA ALA A 38 -2.28 -24.85 8.07
C ALA A 38 -3.72 -24.77 7.52
N PRO A 39 -4.58 -25.78 7.78
CA PRO A 39 -5.95 -25.82 7.26
C PRO A 39 -6.78 -24.58 7.64
N GLN A 40 -6.47 -23.95 8.77
CA GLN A 40 -7.14 -22.75 9.26
C GLN A 40 -6.98 -21.51 8.35
N ILE A 41 -5.96 -21.48 7.47
CA ILE A 41 -5.73 -20.38 6.52
C ILE A 41 -5.90 -20.81 5.06
N ALA A 42 -6.37 -22.04 4.77
CA ALA A 42 -6.45 -22.57 3.42
C ALA A 42 -7.24 -21.67 2.46
N THR A 43 -8.39 -21.13 2.91
CA THR A 43 -9.20 -20.20 2.12
C THR A 43 -8.46 -18.91 1.80
N LEU A 44 -7.65 -18.38 2.72
CA LEU A 44 -6.87 -17.16 2.50
C LEU A 44 -5.75 -17.39 1.50
N VAL A 45 -5.04 -18.52 1.62
CA VAL A 45 -4.00 -18.90 0.67
C VAL A 45 -4.59 -19.08 -0.74
N ALA A 46 -5.77 -19.68 -0.85
CA ALA A 46 -6.47 -19.82 -2.12
C ALA A 46 -6.84 -18.46 -2.71
N ASP A 47 -7.47 -17.57 -1.94
CA ASP A 47 -7.82 -16.21 -2.37
C ASP A 47 -6.60 -15.40 -2.85
N SER A 48 -5.47 -15.51 -2.14
CA SER A 48 -4.20 -14.88 -2.53
C SER A 48 -3.67 -15.40 -3.86
N ARG A 49 -3.75 -16.72 -4.09
CA ARG A 49 -3.33 -17.34 -5.35
C ARG A 49 -4.24 -16.94 -6.50
N ASP A 50 -5.56 -16.94 -6.30
CA ASP A 50 -6.52 -16.56 -7.34
C ASP A 50 -6.30 -15.10 -7.78
N SER A 51 -6.06 -14.21 -6.82
CA SER A 51 -5.68 -12.82 -7.07
C SER A 51 -4.37 -12.73 -7.88
N LEU A 52 -3.36 -13.49 -7.48
CA LEU A 52 -2.07 -13.52 -8.17
C LEU A 52 -2.19 -14.05 -9.62
N GLU A 53 -2.97 -15.10 -9.84
CA GLU A 53 -3.24 -15.63 -11.18
C GLU A 53 -3.91 -14.58 -12.07
N LEU A 54 -4.91 -13.86 -11.52
CA LEU A 54 -5.57 -12.77 -12.23
C LEU A 54 -4.57 -11.68 -12.62
N PHE A 55 -3.68 -11.27 -11.70
CA PHE A 55 -2.66 -10.26 -11.99
C PHE A 55 -1.67 -10.72 -13.05
N LEU A 56 -1.22 -11.97 -12.96
CA LEU A 56 -0.32 -12.56 -13.95
C LEU A 56 -0.95 -12.58 -15.33
N ARG A 57 -2.21 -13.02 -15.45
CA ARG A 57 -2.98 -13.02 -16.70
C ARG A 57 -3.14 -11.61 -17.26
N ARG A 58 -3.52 -10.64 -16.42
CA ARG A 58 -3.68 -9.24 -16.84
C ARG A 58 -2.38 -8.62 -17.33
N LEU A 59 -1.28 -8.86 -16.62
CA LEU A 59 0.04 -8.38 -17.01
C LEU A 59 0.61 -9.09 -18.25
N HIS A 60 0.19 -10.31 -18.55
CA HIS A 60 0.62 -11.01 -19.77
C HIS A 60 0.11 -10.33 -21.04
N VAL A 61 -1.11 -9.78 -20.99
CA VAL A 61 -1.74 -9.10 -22.12
C VAL A 61 -1.41 -7.60 -22.20
N LEU A 62 -0.66 -7.06 -21.24
CA LEU A 62 -0.25 -5.65 -21.24
C LEU A 62 0.97 -5.40 -22.15
N PRO A 63 0.89 -4.41 -23.08
CA PRO A 63 2.00 -4.06 -23.96
C PRO A 63 3.26 -3.59 -23.20
N ALA A 64 4.44 -3.88 -23.75
CA ALA A 64 5.74 -3.63 -23.12
C ALA A 64 6.00 -2.19 -22.61
N PRO A 65 5.52 -1.09 -23.24
CA PRO A 65 5.74 0.28 -22.77
C PRO A 65 5.01 0.62 -21.46
N LEU A 66 4.02 -0.18 -21.04
CA LEU A 66 3.31 0.00 -19.77
C LEU A 66 3.99 -0.74 -18.60
N ARG A 67 5.17 -1.34 -18.81
CA ARG A 67 5.90 -2.14 -17.81
C ARG A 67 6.84 -1.31 -16.93
N SER A 68 7.07 -0.04 -17.25
CA SER A 68 7.81 0.90 -16.41
C SER A 68 7.43 2.34 -16.72
N SER A 69 7.05 3.10 -15.71
CA SER A 69 6.87 4.54 -15.73
C SER A 69 8.21 5.27 -15.65
N ALA A 70 8.25 6.54 -16.05
CA ALA A 70 9.34 7.43 -15.65
C ALA A 70 9.39 7.66 -14.13
N ASP A 71 8.23 7.47 -13.46
CA ASP A 71 8.04 7.59 -12.02
C ASP A 71 8.46 6.31 -11.28
N ALA A 72 9.65 6.36 -10.67
CA ALA A 72 10.24 5.23 -9.95
C ALA A 72 9.43 4.83 -8.71
N LEU A 73 8.75 5.78 -8.06
CA LEU A 73 7.95 5.51 -6.88
C LEU A 73 6.70 4.72 -7.29
N ARG A 74 5.97 5.23 -8.28
CA ARG A 74 4.81 4.53 -8.84
C ARG A 74 5.17 3.11 -9.28
N ASP A 75 6.27 2.95 -10.00
CA ASP A 75 6.70 1.61 -10.44
C ASP A 75 7.00 0.68 -9.28
N SER A 76 7.72 1.19 -8.27
CA SER A 76 8.07 0.38 -7.10
C SER A 76 6.85 -0.07 -6.29
N GLU A 77 5.78 0.72 -6.31
CA GLU A 77 4.51 0.43 -5.64
C GLU A 77 3.62 -0.51 -6.47
N GLN A 78 3.56 -0.32 -7.79
CA GLN A 78 2.64 -1.06 -8.68
C GLN A 78 3.15 -2.44 -9.12
N PHE A 79 4.45 -2.72 -9.03
CA PHE A 79 5.00 -3.99 -9.53
C PHE A 79 5.40 -4.99 -8.43
N GLN A 80 4.77 -4.91 -7.26
CA GLN A 80 4.97 -5.84 -6.14
C GLN A 80 4.03 -7.06 -6.21
N LEU A 81 4.25 -7.89 -7.21
CA LEU A 81 3.37 -9.00 -7.53
C LEU A 81 3.22 -10.03 -6.38
N TRP A 82 4.31 -10.34 -5.68
CA TRP A 82 4.34 -11.41 -4.69
C TRP A 82 3.97 -10.96 -3.28
N GLY A 83 4.08 -9.65 -2.98
CA GLY A 83 3.85 -9.09 -1.65
C GLY A 83 4.89 -9.54 -0.61
N ASP A 84 4.51 -9.55 0.66
CA ASP A 84 5.43 -9.97 1.74
C ASP A 84 5.68 -11.48 1.67
N ALA A 85 6.94 -11.86 1.48
CA ALA A 85 7.36 -13.25 1.42
C ALA A 85 7.32 -13.98 2.79
N MET A 86 6.93 -13.31 3.89
CA MET A 86 6.64 -13.94 5.19
C MET A 86 5.14 -14.04 5.49
N ASP A 87 4.27 -13.42 4.69
CA ASP A 87 2.83 -13.59 4.80
C ASP A 87 2.42 -14.83 3.99
N PRO A 88 1.65 -15.79 4.55
CA PRO A 88 1.15 -16.93 3.79
C PRO A 88 0.11 -16.56 2.70
N ALA A 89 -0.52 -15.39 2.79
CA ALA A 89 -1.58 -14.97 1.88
C ALA A 89 -1.48 -13.46 1.52
N PRO A 90 -0.33 -12.98 1.00
CA PRO A 90 0.00 -11.56 0.86
C PRO A 90 -0.88 -10.80 -0.15
N LYS A 91 -1.62 -11.53 -0.99
CA LYS A 91 -2.51 -10.97 -2.01
C LYS A 91 -3.98 -11.35 -1.79
N ALA A 92 -4.30 -11.94 -0.63
CA ALA A 92 -5.69 -12.18 -0.26
C ALA A 92 -6.39 -10.85 -0.02
N ARG A 93 -7.50 -10.62 -0.71
CA ARG A 93 -8.30 -9.39 -0.62
C ARG A 93 -9.76 -9.64 -0.27
N GLY A 94 -10.13 -10.90 -0.04
CA GLY A 94 -11.51 -11.31 0.18
C GLY A 94 -12.32 -11.27 -1.12
N ARG A 95 -13.64 -11.35 -0.97
CA ARG A 95 -14.59 -11.46 -2.09
C ARG A 95 -14.80 -10.13 -2.82
N VAL A 96 -13.76 -9.66 -3.51
CA VAL A 96 -13.84 -8.57 -4.49
C VAL A 96 -14.12 -9.20 -5.86
N ASP A 97 -15.08 -8.64 -6.61
CA ASP A 97 -15.35 -9.08 -7.99
C ASP A 97 -14.06 -9.04 -8.83
N PRO A 98 -13.76 -10.05 -9.68
CA PRO A 98 -12.52 -10.08 -10.47
C PRO A 98 -12.27 -8.83 -11.33
N THR A 99 -13.31 -8.21 -11.89
CA THR A 99 -13.17 -6.99 -12.69
C THR A 99 -12.81 -5.80 -11.80
N ALA A 100 -13.49 -5.67 -10.66
CA ALA A 100 -13.18 -4.66 -9.67
C ALA A 100 -11.76 -4.85 -9.09
N LEU A 101 -11.38 -6.10 -8.80
CA LEU A 101 -10.05 -6.47 -8.33
C LEU A 101 -8.99 -6.04 -9.34
N ALA A 102 -9.17 -6.35 -10.63
CA ALA A 102 -8.26 -5.92 -11.69
C ALA A 102 -8.14 -4.39 -11.80
N TYR A 103 -9.26 -3.68 -11.61
CA TYR A 103 -9.35 -2.22 -11.73
C TYR A 103 -8.67 -1.48 -10.58
N GLY A 104 -8.79 -1.99 -9.34
CA GLY A 104 -8.25 -1.32 -8.15
C GLY A 104 -6.89 -1.80 -7.66
N SER A 105 -6.36 -2.90 -8.21
CA SER A 105 -5.12 -3.50 -7.70
C SER A 105 -3.87 -2.86 -8.30
N PRO A 106 -2.87 -2.49 -7.49
CA PRO A 106 -1.62 -1.91 -7.98
C PRO A 106 -0.87 -2.84 -8.95
N GLU A 107 -0.94 -4.17 -8.73
CA GLU A 107 -0.21 -5.20 -9.50
C GLU A 107 -0.61 -5.28 -10.97
N THR A 108 -1.74 -4.69 -11.36
CA THR A 108 -2.18 -4.61 -12.75
C THR A 108 -1.67 -3.35 -13.46
N GLY A 109 -0.88 -2.51 -12.78
CA GLY A 109 -0.48 -1.18 -13.26
C GLY A 109 -1.68 -0.22 -13.35
N SER A 110 -2.71 -0.45 -12.54
CA SER A 110 -3.98 0.26 -12.62
C SER A 110 -3.86 1.76 -12.44
N ALA A 111 -4.79 2.48 -13.05
CA ALA A 111 -5.04 3.88 -12.80
C ALA A 111 -6.56 4.02 -12.72
N LEU A 112 -7.08 4.34 -11.54
CA LEU A 112 -8.51 4.31 -11.27
C LEU A 112 -9.06 5.70 -11.03
N GLN A 113 -10.29 5.91 -11.47
CA GLN A 113 -11.09 7.07 -11.11
C GLN A 113 -11.89 6.73 -9.85
N LEU A 114 -12.10 7.74 -9.01
CA LEU A 114 -12.90 7.59 -7.80
C LEU A 114 -14.39 7.64 -8.12
N GLN A 115 -15.19 7.04 -7.23
CA GLN A 115 -16.63 7.22 -7.24
C GLN A 115 -16.95 8.50 -6.46
N TRP A 116 -17.59 9.47 -7.11
CA TRP A 116 -17.89 10.76 -6.51
C TRP A 116 -19.36 10.89 -6.12
N PHE A 117 -19.61 11.72 -5.11
CA PHE A 117 -20.94 12.06 -4.63
C PHE A 117 -21.03 13.56 -4.36
N ALA A 118 -22.14 14.18 -4.76
CA ALA A 118 -22.54 15.45 -4.17
C ALA A 118 -23.07 15.15 -2.77
N VAL A 119 -22.43 15.69 -1.75
CA VAL A 119 -22.76 15.45 -0.34
C VAL A 119 -23.14 16.79 0.27
N ASP A 120 -24.25 16.83 1.00
CA ASP A 120 -24.60 17.97 1.85
C ASP A 120 -23.37 18.38 2.69
N PRO A 121 -22.84 19.62 2.54
CA PRO A 121 -21.60 20.02 3.20
C PRO A 121 -21.64 19.85 4.73
N GLY A 122 -22.82 19.98 5.34
CA GLY A 122 -23.01 19.75 6.78
C GLY A 122 -22.82 18.29 7.22
N LEU A 123 -22.76 17.35 6.27
CA LEU A 123 -22.41 15.95 6.51
C LEU A 123 -20.92 15.68 6.41
N ILE A 124 -20.07 16.61 5.96
CA ILE A 124 -18.63 16.34 5.84
C ILE A 124 -17.94 16.80 7.12
N ARG A 125 -17.24 15.88 7.78
CA ARG A 125 -16.43 16.17 8.96
C ARG A 125 -14.96 16.13 8.58
N TRP A 126 -14.24 17.20 8.91
CA TRP A 126 -12.79 17.30 8.74
C TRP A 126 -12.04 17.23 10.07
N LEU A 127 -10.81 16.74 9.99
CA LEU A 127 -9.77 16.88 11.00
C LEU A 127 -8.58 17.57 10.35
N GLY A 128 -8.06 18.61 10.99
CA GLY A 128 -6.95 19.39 10.45
C GLY A 128 -7.36 20.22 9.22
N PRO A 129 -6.39 20.66 8.38
CA PRO A 129 -6.67 21.46 7.20
C PRO A 129 -7.56 20.73 6.18
N GLU A 130 -8.59 21.41 5.69
CA GLU A 130 -9.48 20.88 4.66
C GLU A 130 -8.76 20.70 3.33
N ARG A 131 -9.23 19.73 2.52
CA ARG A 131 -8.65 19.40 1.22
C ARG A 131 -9.63 19.59 0.07
N GLY A 132 -10.64 20.44 0.24
CA GLY A 132 -11.69 20.71 -0.77
C GLY A 132 -11.12 21.06 -2.14
N GLU A 133 -10.22 22.05 -2.24
CA GLU A 133 -9.61 22.45 -3.52
C GLU A 133 -8.86 21.31 -4.23
N MET A 134 -8.19 20.45 -3.46
CA MET A 134 -7.52 19.26 -4.00
C MET A 134 -8.55 18.25 -4.49
N LEU A 135 -9.63 18.03 -3.75
CA LEU A 135 -10.72 17.14 -4.17
C LEU A 135 -11.41 17.66 -5.43
N ASP A 136 -11.68 18.95 -5.53
CA ASP A 136 -12.27 19.60 -6.70
C ASP A 136 -11.37 19.43 -7.94
N CYS A 137 -10.05 19.63 -7.76
CA CYS A 137 -9.05 19.39 -8.79
C CYS A 137 -9.07 17.93 -9.28
N ILE A 138 -9.16 16.95 -8.37
CA ILE A 138 -9.24 15.54 -8.74
C ILE A 138 -10.58 15.27 -9.45
N ALA A 139 -11.71 15.74 -8.94
CA ALA A 139 -13.03 15.47 -9.50
C ALA A 139 -13.27 16.15 -10.86
N GLY A 140 -12.59 17.28 -11.10
CA GLY A 140 -12.84 18.18 -12.22
C GLY A 140 -14.15 18.97 -12.08
N LEU A 141 -14.74 19.00 -10.88
CA LEU A 141 -15.94 19.76 -10.50
C LEU A 141 -15.87 20.11 -9.02
N PRO A 142 -16.45 21.25 -8.61
CA PRO A 142 -16.51 21.64 -7.20
C PRO A 142 -17.50 20.79 -6.39
N ASP A 143 -17.32 20.82 -5.07
CA ASP A 143 -18.30 20.37 -4.07
C ASP A 143 -18.66 18.88 -4.15
N LEU A 144 -17.70 18.05 -4.58
CA LEU A 144 -17.85 16.60 -4.60
C LEU A 144 -16.96 15.93 -3.54
N TYR A 145 -17.48 14.87 -2.93
CA TYR A 145 -16.76 14.06 -1.96
C TYR A 145 -16.56 12.63 -2.49
N PRO A 146 -15.33 12.07 -2.45
CA PRO A 146 -15.06 10.80 -3.06
C PRO A 146 -15.27 9.62 -2.12
N CYS A 147 -15.53 8.45 -2.72
CA CYS A 147 -15.46 7.15 -2.09
C CYS A 147 -14.62 6.23 -3.00
N HIS A 148 -13.88 5.30 -2.40
CA HIS A 148 -13.18 4.29 -3.19
C HIS A 148 -14.22 3.42 -3.93
N PRO A 149 -14.06 3.12 -5.24
CA PRO A 149 -15.07 2.37 -6.00
C PRO A 149 -15.49 1.04 -5.35
N TRP A 150 -14.55 0.31 -4.75
CA TRP A 150 -14.85 -0.93 -4.01
C TRP A 150 -15.72 -0.66 -2.77
N ALA A 151 -15.41 0.38 -2.00
CA ALA A 151 -16.19 0.75 -0.82
C ALA A 151 -17.59 1.23 -1.23
N ALA A 152 -17.69 2.06 -2.26
CA ALA A 152 -18.97 2.53 -2.79
C ALA A 152 -19.88 1.37 -3.22
N ALA A 153 -19.33 0.38 -3.94
CA ALA A 153 -20.06 -0.83 -4.32
C ALA A 153 -20.54 -1.62 -3.09
N ARG A 154 -19.69 -1.79 -2.07
CA ARG A 154 -20.06 -2.50 -0.84
C ARG A 154 -21.13 -1.76 -0.01
N LEU A 155 -21.15 -0.44 -0.07
CA LEU A 155 -22.06 0.41 0.70
C LEU A 155 -23.45 0.57 0.06
N GLN A 156 -23.68 0.11 -1.18
CA GLN A 156 -25.00 0.24 -1.85
C GLN A 156 -26.17 -0.37 -1.07
N GLU A 157 -25.89 -1.41 -0.28
CA GLU A 157 -26.89 -2.08 0.56
C GLU A 157 -27.03 -1.47 1.96
N ASN A 158 -26.19 -0.50 2.32
CA ASN A 158 -26.23 0.13 3.62
C ASN A 158 -27.53 0.94 3.78
N PRO A 159 -28.36 0.68 4.82
CA PRO A 159 -29.62 1.39 5.02
C PRO A 159 -29.48 2.90 5.20
N ALA A 160 -28.45 3.36 5.92
CA ALA A 160 -28.18 4.78 6.11
C ALA A 160 -27.82 5.46 4.78
N PHE A 161 -27.08 4.76 3.91
CA PHE A 161 -26.73 5.29 2.59
C PHE A 161 -27.97 5.45 1.71
N ARG A 162 -28.86 4.45 1.70
CA ARG A 162 -30.15 4.52 0.99
C ARG A 162 -31.04 5.65 1.51
N GLN A 163 -31.05 5.90 2.82
CA GLN A 163 -31.81 6.99 3.43
C GLN A 163 -31.28 8.37 2.99
N LEU A 164 -29.95 8.55 2.95
CA LEU A 164 -29.34 9.79 2.49
C LEU A 164 -29.61 10.02 0.99
N LEU A 165 -29.59 8.95 0.18
CA LEU A 165 -29.95 9.02 -1.24
C LEU A 165 -31.42 9.43 -1.42
N ALA A 166 -32.34 8.80 -0.69
CA ALA A 166 -33.76 9.08 -0.75
C ALA A 166 -34.11 10.52 -0.29
N SER A 167 -33.34 11.08 0.64
CA SER A 167 -33.50 12.46 1.11
C SER A 167 -32.74 13.50 0.30
N GLY A 168 -31.98 13.09 -0.72
CA GLY A 168 -31.18 14.00 -1.56
C GLY A 168 -29.96 14.61 -0.86
N ARG A 169 -29.62 14.17 0.35
CA ARG A 169 -28.44 14.66 1.10
C ARG A 169 -27.13 14.06 0.59
N ILE A 170 -27.21 12.97 -0.16
CA ILE A 170 -26.13 12.46 -0.99
C ILE A 170 -26.69 12.11 -2.36
N ALA A 171 -25.97 12.45 -3.42
CA ALA A 171 -26.33 12.11 -4.79
C ALA A 171 -25.11 11.60 -5.56
N PRO A 172 -25.20 10.48 -6.30
CA PRO A 172 -24.07 9.94 -7.04
C PRO A 172 -23.68 10.86 -8.21
N ALA A 173 -22.40 11.19 -8.30
CA ALA A 173 -21.80 11.93 -9.42
C ALA A 173 -20.97 11.02 -10.36
N GLY A 174 -20.94 9.71 -10.07
CA GLY A 174 -20.33 8.69 -10.93
C GLY A 174 -18.81 8.54 -10.76
N LEU A 175 -18.24 7.61 -11.54
CA LEU A 175 -16.79 7.50 -11.71
C LEU A 175 -16.29 8.65 -12.57
N ARG A 176 -15.36 9.44 -12.05
CA ARG A 176 -14.81 10.59 -12.78
C ARG A 176 -13.50 11.09 -12.20
N GLY A 177 -12.94 12.09 -12.88
CA GLY A 177 -11.81 12.86 -12.41
C GLY A 177 -10.46 12.33 -12.90
N LEU A 178 -9.40 12.87 -12.31
CA LEU A 178 -8.02 12.44 -12.56
C LEU A 178 -7.85 10.96 -12.20
N PRO A 179 -7.20 10.16 -13.06
CA PRO A 179 -6.86 8.79 -12.72
C PRO A 179 -5.77 8.78 -11.64
N LEU A 180 -6.05 8.12 -10.52
CA LEU A 180 -5.11 7.96 -9.42
C LEU A 180 -4.48 6.56 -9.45
N TYR A 181 -3.26 6.45 -8.93
CA TYR A 181 -2.48 5.21 -8.94
C TYR A 181 -2.51 4.55 -7.55
N PRO A 182 -3.17 3.40 -7.40
CA PRO A 182 -3.07 2.63 -6.16
C PRO A 182 -1.61 2.28 -5.85
N THR A 183 -1.22 2.45 -4.59
CA THR A 183 0.07 1.97 -4.08
C THR A 183 -0.03 0.52 -3.61
N GLY A 184 1.06 -0.07 -3.11
CA GLY A 184 1.09 -1.45 -2.60
C GLY A 184 0.04 -1.75 -1.52
N SER A 185 -0.42 -0.73 -0.79
CA SER A 185 -1.48 -0.86 0.20
C SER A 185 -2.90 -0.94 -0.41
N VAL A 186 -3.04 -0.84 -1.75
CA VAL A 186 -4.29 -0.70 -2.53
C VAL A 186 -5.05 0.59 -2.24
N ARG A 187 -5.31 0.85 -0.97
CA ARG A 187 -6.18 1.91 -0.45
C ARG A 187 -5.53 3.30 -0.41
N THR A 188 -4.21 3.39 -0.59
CA THR A 188 -3.52 4.69 -0.73
C THR A 188 -3.37 4.98 -2.21
N LEU A 189 -3.84 6.15 -2.62
CA LEU A 189 -3.89 6.58 -4.01
C LEU A 189 -2.91 7.73 -4.20
N TYR A 190 -2.01 7.53 -5.16
CA TYR A 190 -0.93 8.43 -5.51
C TYR A 190 -1.19 9.10 -6.86
N HIS A 191 -0.82 10.37 -6.98
CA HIS A 191 -0.67 11.03 -8.26
C HIS A 191 0.49 12.03 -8.18
N PRO A 192 1.40 12.08 -9.15
CA PRO A 192 2.61 12.89 -9.07
C PRO A 192 2.35 14.41 -9.08
N ALA A 193 1.20 14.85 -9.60
CA ALA A 193 0.87 16.28 -9.62
C ALA A 193 0.12 16.78 -8.36
N LEU A 194 -0.23 15.90 -7.42
CA LEU A 194 -0.98 16.28 -6.23
C LEU A 194 -0.04 16.59 -5.05
N PRO A 195 -0.43 17.48 -4.12
CA PRO A 195 0.40 17.79 -2.94
C PRO A 195 0.33 16.72 -1.84
N ALA A 196 -0.68 15.85 -1.89
CA ALA A 196 -0.94 14.80 -0.92
C ALA A 196 -1.50 13.55 -1.60
N MET A 197 -1.41 12.42 -0.91
CA MET A 197 -2.05 11.16 -1.29
C MET A 197 -3.45 11.08 -0.65
N LEU A 198 -4.27 10.13 -1.10
CA LEU A 198 -5.55 9.80 -0.46
C LEU A 198 -5.47 8.37 0.05
N ARG A 199 -5.51 8.17 1.36
CA ARG A 199 -5.65 6.84 1.96
C ARG A 199 -7.11 6.63 2.35
N MET A 200 -7.81 5.85 1.56
CA MET A 200 -9.26 5.65 1.66
C MET A 200 -9.60 4.33 2.36
N SER A 201 -10.86 4.18 2.74
CA SER A 201 -11.37 2.87 3.16
C SER A 201 -11.63 1.95 1.97
N VAL A 202 -11.31 0.67 2.13
CA VAL A 202 -11.60 -0.40 1.15
C VAL A 202 -12.16 -1.63 1.84
N PRO A 203 -13.14 -2.35 1.26
CA PRO A 203 -13.73 -3.56 1.83
C PRO A 203 -12.86 -4.79 1.55
N ALA A 204 -11.55 -4.67 1.73
CA ALA A 204 -10.56 -5.71 1.46
C ALA A 204 -9.60 -5.82 2.65
N ARG A 205 -9.02 -7.02 2.84
CA ARG A 205 -7.91 -7.18 3.76
C ARG A 205 -6.62 -6.68 3.11
N ILE A 206 -5.83 -5.93 3.87
CA ILE A 206 -4.54 -5.38 3.43
C ILE A 206 -3.51 -5.74 4.51
N ASP A 207 -2.46 -6.49 4.14
CA ASP A 207 -1.42 -6.97 5.06
C ASP A 207 -1.98 -7.67 6.32
N GLY A 208 -3.06 -8.42 6.13
CA GLY A 208 -3.76 -9.13 7.20
C GLY A 208 -4.76 -8.28 8.00
N GLU A 209 -4.76 -6.96 7.84
CA GLU A 209 -5.64 -6.02 8.55
C GLU A 209 -6.91 -5.68 7.77
N ASN A 210 -7.89 -5.09 8.47
CA ASN A 210 -9.12 -4.60 7.87
C ASN A 210 -8.87 -3.30 7.10
N GLY A 211 -9.42 -3.18 5.89
CA GLY A 211 -9.24 -2.01 5.03
C GLY A 211 -10.16 -0.82 5.36
N TRP A 212 -11.21 -1.00 6.18
CA TRP A 212 -12.04 0.11 6.66
C TRP A 212 -11.28 0.94 7.71
N GLN A 213 -11.51 2.26 7.70
CA GLN A 213 -10.89 3.20 8.64
C GLN A 213 -11.94 3.76 9.59
N ALA A 214 -11.83 3.41 10.87
CA ALA A 214 -12.73 3.93 11.89
C ALA A 214 -12.44 5.41 12.17
N TRP A 215 -13.46 6.19 12.57
CA TRP A 215 -13.25 7.60 12.95
C TRP A 215 -12.13 7.80 13.99
N SER A 216 -12.10 6.93 15.00
CA SER A 216 -11.05 6.97 16.03
C SER A 216 -9.64 6.73 15.48
N GLU A 217 -9.50 5.98 14.38
CA GLU A 217 -8.20 5.76 13.72
C GLU A 217 -7.76 7.01 12.95
N LEU A 218 -8.70 7.68 12.27
CA LEU A 218 -8.45 8.97 11.60
C LEU A 218 -8.00 10.03 12.62
N GLU A 219 -8.69 10.13 13.77
CA GLU A 219 -8.31 11.03 14.87
C GLU A 219 -6.90 10.73 15.42
N ARG A 220 -6.59 9.45 15.64
CA ARG A 220 -5.25 9.05 16.10
C ARG A 220 -4.17 9.41 15.08
N SER A 221 -4.42 9.15 13.80
CA SER A 221 -3.52 9.48 12.70
C SER A 221 -3.20 10.98 12.68
N VAL A 222 -4.22 11.85 12.69
CA VAL A 222 -4.02 13.32 12.66
C VAL A 222 -3.41 13.85 13.95
N ARG A 223 -3.74 13.26 15.11
CA ARG A 223 -3.17 13.70 16.39
C ARG A 223 -1.69 13.33 16.54
N LEU A 224 -1.33 12.08 16.25
CA LEU A 224 0.08 11.66 16.13
C LEU A 224 0.76 12.47 15.01
N SER A 225 -0.01 12.70 13.96
CA SER A 225 0.05 13.66 12.87
C SER A 225 0.43 15.11 13.23
N HIS A 226 0.32 15.49 14.50
CA HIS A 226 0.69 16.82 14.99
C HIS A 226 1.82 16.72 16.02
N LEU A 227 1.77 15.70 16.88
CA LEU A 227 2.79 15.43 17.89
C LEU A 227 4.18 15.20 17.29
N LEU A 228 4.31 14.33 16.27
CA LEU A 228 5.65 14.00 15.75
C LEU A 228 6.33 15.18 15.06
N GLY A 229 5.59 16.17 14.56
CA GLY A 229 6.15 17.30 13.81
C GLY A 229 6.84 18.26 14.75
N ARG A 230 6.28 18.42 15.96
CA ARG A 230 6.94 19.18 17.03
C ARG A 230 8.26 18.58 17.50
N VAL A 231 8.45 17.28 17.25
CA VAL A 231 9.54 16.48 17.83
C VAL A 231 10.57 16.09 16.77
N LEU A 232 10.12 15.75 15.58
CA LEU A 232 10.91 15.24 14.46
C LEU A 232 11.13 16.27 13.34
N ASP A 233 10.34 17.36 13.25
CA ASP A 233 10.60 18.47 12.31
C ASP A 233 11.68 19.44 12.84
N THR A 234 12.51 18.99 13.80
CA THR A 234 13.68 19.72 14.29
C THR A 234 14.79 19.69 13.25
N SER A 235 14.52 20.42 12.17
CA SER A 235 15.38 20.65 11.03
C SER A 235 16.40 21.73 11.36
N GLU A 236 17.70 21.40 11.35
CA GLU A 236 18.83 22.20 10.77
C GLU A 236 20.13 22.36 11.57
N ALA A 237 20.25 22.04 12.86
CA ALA A 237 21.44 22.47 13.61
C ALA A 237 22.65 21.50 13.68
N GLU A 238 22.52 20.23 13.27
CA GLU A 238 23.58 19.23 13.50
C GLU A 238 24.41 18.93 12.23
N PRO A 239 25.76 18.98 12.30
CA PRO A 239 26.64 18.57 11.22
C PRO A 239 26.45 17.07 10.93
N GLY A 240 25.81 16.73 9.80
CA GLY A 240 25.51 15.34 9.44
C GLY A 240 24.22 15.13 8.65
N GLY A 241 23.33 16.13 8.62
CA GLY A 241 22.18 16.19 7.72
C GLY A 241 21.05 15.21 8.09
N GLN A 242 19.84 15.74 8.21
CA GLN A 242 18.63 14.96 8.51
C GLN A 242 18.52 13.72 7.62
N THR A 243 18.42 12.55 8.25
CA THR A 243 18.43 11.25 7.56
C THR A 243 17.06 10.59 7.47
N LEU A 244 16.06 11.11 8.17
CA LEU A 244 14.73 10.53 8.26
C LEU A 244 13.66 11.57 7.91
N LEU A 245 12.99 11.35 6.78
CA LEU A 245 11.81 12.10 6.38
C LEU A 245 10.58 11.26 6.72
N LEU A 246 9.68 11.81 7.53
CA LEU A 246 8.40 11.18 7.82
C LEU A 246 7.31 11.81 6.96
N LEU A 247 6.55 10.99 6.23
CA LEU A 247 5.35 11.46 5.53
C LEU A 247 4.21 11.62 6.55
N ARG A 248 3.97 12.87 6.93
CA ARG A 248 2.97 13.26 7.93
C ARG A 248 1.55 13.09 7.37
N GLU A 249 0.58 12.94 8.26
CA GLU A 249 -0.84 12.77 7.98
C GLU A 249 -1.62 13.91 8.67
N PRO A 250 -1.51 15.15 8.17
CA PRO A 250 -2.00 16.34 8.87
C PRO A 250 -3.52 16.50 8.82
N SER A 251 -4.21 15.77 7.95
CA SER A 251 -5.64 15.94 7.73
C SER A 251 -6.34 14.62 7.41
N ALA A 252 -7.61 14.54 7.80
CA ALA A 252 -8.52 13.44 7.48
C ALA A 252 -9.96 13.95 7.34
N SER A 253 -10.83 13.18 6.68
CA SER A 253 -12.25 13.50 6.56
C SER A 253 -13.13 12.25 6.53
N THR A 254 -14.40 12.42 6.87
CA THR A 254 -15.45 11.41 6.69
C THR A 254 -16.85 12.04 6.70
N LEU A 255 -17.91 11.24 6.70
CA LEU A 255 -19.28 11.67 6.95
C LEU A 255 -19.61 11.80 8.45
N ALA A 256 -20.13 12.94 8.88
CA ALA A 256 -20.71 13.19 10.19
C ALA A 256 -22.10 12.53 10.28
N LEU A 257 -22.14 11.30 10.82
CA LEU A 257 -23.37 10.55 11.03
C LEU A 257 -23.50 10.18 12.51
N ASP A 258 -24.57 10.64 13.15
CA ASP A 258 -24.80 10.45 14.59
C ASP A 258 -25.44 9.09 14.93
N SER A 259 -25.69 8.24 13.92
CA SER A 259 -26.38 6.95 14.10
C SER A 259 -25.41 5.77 14.22
N PRO A 260 -25.43 5.02 15.34
CA PRO A 260 -24.64 3.81 15.46
C PRO A 260 -25.11 2.73 14.47
N GLY A 261 -24.29 1.72 14.25
CA GLY A 261 -24.60 0.64 13.31
C GLY A 261 -24.41 1.07 11.86
N ALA A 262 -25.49 1.21 11.10
CA ALA A 262 -25.43 1.48 9.66
C ALA A 262 -24.77 2.83 9.33
N GLY A 263 -25.00 3.87 10.16
CA GLY A 263 -24.37 5.18 10.00
C GLY A 263 -22.85 5.10 10.23
N GLN A 264 -22.40 4.41 11.27
CA GLN A 264 -20.98 4.20 11.53
C GLN A 264 -20.28 3.47 10.38
N VAL A 265 -20.86 2.37 9.87
CA VAL A 265 -20.28 1.64 8.72
C VAL A 265 -20.18 2.52 7.48
N LEU A 266 -21.17 3.40 7.28
CA LEU A 266 -21.14 4.34 6.17
C LEU A 266 -20.04 5.38 6.35
N ALA A 267 -19.93 6.00 7.53
CA ALA A 267 -18.84 6.92 7.86
C ALA A 267 -17.48 6.25 7.69
N ASP A 268 -17.27 5.06 8.26
CA ASP A 268 -16.00 4.33 8.11
C ASP A 268 -15.67 4.08 6.63
N GLY A 269 -16.68 3.87 5.78
CA GLY A 269 -16.49 3.70 4.34
C GLY A 269 -16.15 4.93 3.52
N PHE A 270 -16.45 6.11 4.05
CA PHE A 270 -16.11 7.41 3.47
C PHE A 270 -14.89 8.05 4.15
N GLY A 271 -14.25 7.34 5.09
CA GLY A 271 -13.04 7.77 5.77
C GLY A 271 -11.84 7.90 4.83
N ILE A 272 -11.19 9.07 4.87
CA ILE A 272 -9.99 9.39 4.10
C ILE A 272 -8.96 10.04 5.02
N VAL A 273 -7.74 9.52 5.03
CA VAL A 273 -6.55 10.24 5.52
C VAL A 273 -5.87 10.87 4.31
N TYR A 274 -5.26 12.04 4.48
CA TYR A 274 -4.49 12.72 3.43
C TYR A 274 -3.00 12.80 3.80
N PRO A 275 -2.23 11.71 3.60
CA PRO A 275 -0.80 11.74 3.84
C PRO A 275 -0.10 12.75 2.92
N MET A 276 0.89 13.46 3.47
CA MET A 276 1.81 14.27 2.71
C MET A 276 2.53 13.42 1.67
N GLN A 277 2.89 14.05 0.56
CA GLN A 277 3.68 13.43 -0.48
C GLN A 277 5.13 13.93 -0.43
N ILE A 278 6.07 13.11 -0.92
CA ILE A 278 7.46 13.54 -1.09
C ILE A 278 7.48 14.74 -2.06
N PRO A 279 8.07 15.90 -1.72
CA PRO A 279 8.15 17.04 -2.65
C PRO A 279 8.68 16.68 -4.04
N VAL A 280 8.12 17.30 -5.10
CA VAL A 280 8.50 17.04 -6.51
C VAL A 280 10.01 17.10 -6.71
N ALA A 281 10.67 18.15 -6.20
CA ALA A 281 12.11 18.33 -6.30
C ALA A 281 12.91 17.17 -5.66
N LEU A 282 12.41 16.58 -4.56
CA LEU A 282 13.05 15.42 -3.95
C LEU A 282 12.78 14.14 -4.74
N ARG A 283 11.59 13.97 -5.32
CA ARG A 283 11.30 12.82 -6.18
C ARG A 283 12.14 12.82 -7.45
N ASP A 284 12.30 13.97 -8.09
CA ASP A 284 13.12 14.10 -9.30
C ASP A 284 14.60 13.83 -9.01
N ARG A 285 15.09 14.36 -7.88
CA ARG A 285 16.49 14.20 -7.46
C ARG A 285 16.82 12.78 -6.98
N LEU A 286 15.97 12.19 -6.14
CA LEU A 286 16.26 10.93 -5.43
C LEU A 286 15.68 9.70 -6.11
N ARG A 287 14.61 9.87 -6.91
CA ARG A 287 13.85 8.79 -7.55
C ARG A 287 13.48 7.69 -6.54
N PRO A 288 12.74 8.03 -5.46
CA PRO A 288 12.48 7.14 -4.33
C PRO A 288 11.75 5.88 -4.77
N ARG A 289 11.96 4.79 -4.01
CA ARG A 289 11.36 3.48 -4.29
C ARG A 289 11.02 2.81 -2.98
N VAL A 290 9.82 2.26 -2.88
CA VAL A 290 9.45 1.50 -1.69
C VAL A 290 10.40 0.31 -1.47
N ALA A 291 10.89 0.16 -0.24
CA ALA A 291 11.97 -0.76 0.09
C ALA A 291 11.60 -2.22 -0.15
N SER A 292 10.32 -2.60 -0.06
CA SER A 292 9.86 -3.93 -0.46
C SER A 292 10.23 -4.25 -1.91
N SER A 293 10.24 -3.29 -2.83
CA SER A 293 10.69 -3.52 -4.22
C SER A 293 12.19 -3.81 -4.35
N LEU A 294 13.01 -3.38 -3.37
CA LEU A 294 14.46 -3.60 -3.35
C LEU A 294 14.82 -5.02 -2.95
N PHE A 295 14.03 -5.64 -2.08
CA PHE A 295 14.37 -6.92 -1.44
C PHE A 295 13.44 -8.08 -1.82
N THR A 296 12.33 -7.81 -2.51
CA THR A 296 11.43 -8.85 -3.01
C THR A 296 11.64 -9.11 -4.49
N TRP A 297 11.15 -10.26 -4.97
CA TRP A 297 11.18 -10.57 -6.38
C TRP A 297 10.34 -9.57 -7.17
N SER A 298 10.97 -8.88 -8.12
CA SER A 298 10.26 -7.99 -9.04
C SER A 298 10.14 -8.63 -10.42
N ARG A 299 8.98 -8.43 -11.06
CA ARG A 299 8.80 -8.81 -12.47
C ARG A 299 9.64 -7.93 -13.41
N ASN A 300 9.85 -6.66 -13.05
CA ASN A 300 10.60 -5.70 -13.88
C ASN A 300 12.10 -6.04 -13.96
N GLU A 301 12.59 -6.92 -13.07
CA GLU A 301 13.99 -7.34 -13.01
C GLU A 301 14.17 -8.83 -13.27
N LEU A 302 13.36 -9.42 -14.15
CA LEU A 302 13.47 -10.83 -14.56
C LEU A 302 13.39 -11.81 -13.37
N GLY A 303 12.62 -11.47 -12.33
CA GLY A 303 12.57 -12.28 -11.11
C GLY A 303 13.83 -12.14 -10.26
N ARG A 304 14.42 -10.94 -10.20
CA ARG A 304 15.47 -10.57 -9.22
C ARG A 304 15.02 -9.38 -8.36
N PRO A 305 15.56 -9.23 -7.15
CA PRO A 305 15.33 -8.02 -6.34
C PRO A 305 16.08 -6.80 -6.89
N ALA A 306 15.49 -5.61 -6.78
CA ALA A 306 16.10 -4.37 -7.28
C ALA A 306 17.42 -3.97 -6.62
N SER A 307 17.69 -4.51 -5.42
CA SER A 307 19.01 -4.41 -4.79
C SER A 307 20.14 -5.01 -5.64
N ILE A 308 19.90 -6.08 -6.42
CA ILE A 308 20.92 -6.68 -7.28
C ILE A 308 21.40 -5.69 -8.34
N ARG A 309 20.46 -4.98 -8.98
CA ARG A 309 20.80 -3.92 -9.94
C ARG A 309 21.52 -2.75 -9.25
N ALA A 310 21.08 -2.35 -8.05
CA ALA A 310 21.74 -1.29 -7.30
C ALA A 310 23.20 -1.63 -6.93
N ILE A 311 23.46 -2.90 -6.58
CA ILE A 311 24.81 -3.42 -6.32
C ILE A 311 25.63 -3.44 -7.62
N ALA A 312 25.08 -3.91 -8.73
CA ALA A 312 25.77 -3.91 -10.02
C ALA A 312 26.18 -2.49 -10.46
N LEU A 313 25.31 -1.50 -10.27
CA LEU A 313 25.65 -0.09 -10.52
C LEU A 313 26.75 0.42 -9.59
N THR A 314 26.82 -0.09 -8.35
CA THR A 314 27.88 0.26 -7.40
C THR A 314 29.22 -0.34 -7.83
N VAL A 315 29.22 -1.59 -8.31
CA VAL A 315 30.38 -2.26 -8.92
C VAL A 315 30.92 -1.43 -10.09
N GLU A 316 30.05 -1.03 -11.01
CA GLU A 316 30.43 -0.26 -12.20
C GLU A 316 31.02 1.10 -11.83
N LYS A 317 30.34 1.87 -10.97
CA LYS A 317 30.74 3.24 -10.62
C LYS A 317 32.01 3.34 -9.78
N LEU A 318 32.23 2.38 -8.88
CA LEU A 318 33.34 2.41 -7.93
C LEU A 318 34.44 1.42 -8.26
N THR A 319 34.25 0.59 -9.30
CA THR A 319 35.20 -0.43 -9.73
C THR A 319 35.57 -1.38 -8.58
N LEU A 320 34.57 -1.81 -7.82
CA LEU A 320 34.73 -2.69 -6.65
C LEU A 320 34.33 -4.14 -7.00
N PRO A 321 34.91 -5.15 -6.34
CA PRO A 321 34.36 -6.50 -6.35
C PRO A 321 32.90 -6.52 -5.89
N THR A 322 32.07 -7.41 -6.46
CA THR A 322 30.63 -7.49 -6.16
C THR A 322 30.33 -7.59 -4.66
N THR A 323 31.11 -8.37 -3.91
CA THR A 323 30.93 -8.54 -2.47
C THR A 323 31.17 -7.24 -1.71
N GLU A 324 32.22 -6.48 -2.06
CA GLU A 324 32.53 -5.20 -1.43
C GLU A 324 31.50 -4.14 -1.78
N ALA A 325 31.06 -4.09 -3.04
CA ALA A 325 29.97 -3.23 -3.48
C ALA A 325 28.67 -3.54 -2.73
N ALA A 326 28.35 -4.82 -2.51
CA ALA A 326 27.18 -5.25 -1.76
C ALA A 326 27.25 -4.82 -0.29
N VAL A 327 28.40 -5.05 0.38
CA VAL A 327 28.61 -4.64 1.77
C VAL A 327 28.53 -3.11 1.90
N LEU A 328 29.14 -2.36 0.97
CA LEU A 328 29.10 -0.90 0.97
C LEU A 328 27.66 -0.38 0.79
N TRP A 329 26.95 -0.89 -0.20
CA TRP A 329 25.57 -0.50 -0.48
C TRP A 329 24.65 -0.80 0.70
N LEU A 330 24.69 -2.03 1.23
CA LEU A 330 23.87 -2.44 2.37
C LEU A 330 24.22 -1.65 3.63
N SER A 331 25.51 -1.42 3.89
CA SER A 331 25.95 -0.62 5.04
C SER A 331 25.42 0.81 4.99
N ARG A 332 25.36 1.41 3.79
CA ARG A 332 24.77 2.75 3.61
C ARG A 332 23.26 2.72 3.81
N TYR A 333 22.56 1.75 3.21
CA TYR A 333 21.12 1.58 3.41
C TYR A 333 20.75 1.45 4.90
N VAL A 334 21.43 0.57 5.63
CA VAL A 334 21.19 0.34 7.06
C VAL A 334 21.51 1.58 7.88
N ARG A 335 22.61 2.30 7.60
CA ARG A 335 22.94 3.53 8.33
C ARG A 335 21.88 4.62 8.17
N LEU A 336 21.35 4.79 6.95
CA LEU A 336 20.32 5.78 6.68
C LEU A 336 19.04 5.46 7.45
N LEU A 337 18.58 4.20 7.39
CA LEU A 337 17.35 3.76 8.04
C LEU A 337 17.47 3.68 9.57
N ALA A 338 18.42 2.87 10.05
CA ALA A 338 18.56 2.59 11.48
C ALA A 338 18.98 3.83 12.26
N GLY A 339 19.82 4.69 11.69
CA GLY A 339 20.22 5.94 12.35
C GLY A 339 19.02 6.85 12.65
N GLY A 340 18.12 7.01 11.70
CA GLY A 340 16.88 7.77 11.88
C GLY A 340 15.95 7.17 12.92
N VAL A 341 15.68 5.87 12.80
CA VAL A 341 14.78 5.13 13.69
C VAL A 341 15.28 5.11 15.14
N MET A 342 16.57 4.82 15.33
CA MET A 342 17.16 4.78 16.68
C MET A 342 17.18 6.15 17.33
N ARG A 343 17.40 7.24 16.57
CA ARG A 343 17.30 8.59 17.12
C ARG A 343 15.86 8.94 17.53
N ALA A 344 14.88 8.64 16.69
CA ALA A 344 13.47 8.84 17.03
C ALA A 344 13.11 8.14 18.36
N TRP A 345 13.60 6.91 18.56
CA TRP A 345 13.39 6.18 19.81
C TRP A 345 14.17 6.76 20.99
N LEU A 346 15.50 6.88 20.87
CA LEU A 346 16.37 7.21 22.00
C LEU A 346 16.26 8.68 22.44
N ALA A 347 16.08 9.61 21.50
CA ALA A 347 16.00 11.04 21.81
C ALA A 347 14.58 11.47 22.17
N HIS A 348 13.56 10.76 21.67
CA HIS A 348 12.18 11.26 21.70
C HIS A 348 11.14 10.23 22.14
N GLY A 349 11.51 8.97 22.41
CA GLY A 349 10.57 7.92 22.77
C GLY A 349 9.60 7.53 21.65
N VAL A 350 9.91 7.89 20.40
CA VAL A 350 9.06 7.60 19.24
C VAL A 350 9.45 6.23 18.66
N ALA A 351 8.58 5.25 18.84
CA ALA A 351 8.73 3.93 18.22
C ALA A 351 8.19 3.96 16.78
N LEU A 352 9.08 3.87 15.80
CA LEU A 352 8.72 3.68 14.40
C LEU A 352 8.71 2.19 14.05
N ALA A 353 7.81 1.78 13.17
CA ALA A 353 7.73 0.42 12.64
C ALA A 353 8.14 0.39 11.15
N PRO A 354 9.45 0.48 10.83
CA PRO A 354 9.94 0.61 9.46
C PRO A 354 9.91 -0.74 8.71
N ARG A 355 8.70 -1.29 8.47
CA ARG A 355 8.56 -2.48 7.63
C ARG A 355 8.92 -2.12 6.19
N LEU A 356 9.24 -3.11 5.38
CA LEU A 356 9.64 -2.88 3.98
C LEU A 356 8.63 -2.06 3.15
N PRO A 357 7.30 -2.21 3.31
CA PRO A 357 6.33 -1.37 2.61
C PRO A 357 6.25 0.07 3.15
N ASP A 358 6.78 0.35 4.35
CA ASP A 358 6.67 1.64 5.04
C ASP A 358 7.94 2.52 4.86
N VAL A 359 8.91 2.08 4.05
CA VAL A 359 10.20 2.75 3.82
C VAL A 359 10.38 3.06 2.32
N LEU A 360 10.85 4.26 1.98
CA LEU A 360 11.02 4.77 0.60
C LEU A 360 12.48 5.13 0.24
#